data_AF-A0A934ARJ4-F1
#
_entry.id   AF-A0A934ARJ4-F1
#
_cell.length_a   1.000
_cell.length_b   1.000
_cell.length_c   1.000
_cell.angle_alpha   90.00
_cell.angle_beta   90.00
_cell.angle_gamma   90.00
#
_symmetry.space_group_name_H-M   'P 1'
#
loop_
_entity.id
_entity.type
_entity.pdbx_description
1 polymer ?
#
loop_
_entity_poly.entity_id
_entity_poly.type
_entity_poly.pdbx_seq_one_letter_code
_entity_poly.pdbx_strand_id
1 'polypeptide(L)'
;MAAVIAAVLASGASVFGQNDWRAEFDDICSRTEQAMDLSKEELRVLIERCDRLKPGIEKLEETEKKVYLRRLQLCRNLFAFALDSLSNK
;
A
#
# COMPACT_ATOMS: atom_id res chain seq x y z
N MET A 1 39.70 -7.16 -10.12
CA MET A 1 39.67 -5.72 -9.78
C MET A 1 38.26 -5.39 -9.32
N ALA A 2 38.17 -4.78 -8.14
CA ALA A 2 36.96 -4.55 -7.36
C ALA A 2 36.07 -3.43 -7.92
N ALA A 3 34.76 -3.57 -7.75
CA ALA A 3 33.86 -2.48 -7.37
C ALA A 3 32.54 -3.07 -6.87
N VAL A 4 32.55 -3.52 -5.61
CA VAL A 4 31.34 -3.67 -4.79
C VAL A 4 30.84 -2.26 -4.45
N ILE A 5 29.71 -1.82 -5.03
CA ILE A 5 29.03 -0.60 -4.56
C ILE A 5 28.03 -1.03 -3.51
N ALA A 6 28.50 -1.01 -2.27
CA ALA A 6 27.68 -1.04 -1.07
C ALA A 6 27.18 0.38 -0.74
N ALA A 7 25.98 0.39 -0.14
CA ALA A 7 25.39 1.47 0.64
C ALA A 7 24.88 2.72 -0.12
N VAL A 8 23.54 2.87 -0.14
CA VAL A 8 22.87 3.78 0.81
C VAL A 8 21.56 3.12 1.27
N LEU A 9 21.59 2.57 2.48
CA LEU A 9 20.38 2.39 3.29
C LEU A 9 19.93 3.78 3.72
N ALA A 10 19.02 4.39 2.96
CA ALA A 10 18.25 5.52 3.46
C ALA A 10 17.16 4.94 4.35
N SER A 11 17.51 4.69 5.61
CA SER A 11 16.55 4.67 6.70
C SER A 11 15.84 6.02 6.68
N GLY A 12 14.67 6.07 6.05
CA GLY A 12 13.75 7.19 6.14
C GLY A 12 13.26 7.30 7.56
N ALA A 13 14.08 7.90 8.43
CA ALA A 13 13.66 8.36 9.72
C ALA A 13 12.49 9.32 9.49
N SER A 14 11.36 8.88 10.02
CA SER A 14 10.05 9.49 10.02
C SER A 14 10.11 11.02 10.15
N VAL A 15 9.77 11.71 9.06
CA VAL A 15 9.22 13.06 9.14
C VAL A 15 7.85 12.92 9.81
N PHE A 16 7.86 12.91 11.14
CA PHE A 16 6.66 13.03 11.96
C PHE A 16 6.02 14.39 11.66
N GLY A 17 4.88 14.39 10.97
CA GLY A 17 3.93 15.50 11.12
C GLY A 17 3.11 16.00 9.92
N GLN A 18 3.12 15.41 8.71
CA GLN A 18 2.32 16.06 7.65
C GLN A 18 1.70 15.22 6.52
N ASN A 19 1.50 13.90 6.65
CA ASN A 19 0.58 13.21 5.74
C ASN A 19 0.03 11.93 6.39
N ASP A 20 -1.03 12.05 7.19
CA ASP A 20 -1.79 10.90 7.71
C ASP A 20 -2.12 9.88 6.62
N TRP A 21 -2.48 10.37 5.42
CA TRP A 21 -2.82 9.50 4.29
C TRP A 21 -1.61 8.72 3.77
N ARG A 22 -0.38 9.25 3.84
CA ARG A 22 0.81 8.57 3.32
C ARG A 22 1.26 7.45 4.26
N ALA A 23 1.14 7.65 5.57
CA ALA A 23 1.37 6.59 6.53
C ALA A 23 0.34 5.45 6.37
N GLU A 24 -0.95 5.77 6.18
CA GLU A 24 -1.97 4.77 5.89
C GLU A 24 -1.71 4.06 4.55
N PHE A 25 -1.28 4.80 3.52
CA PHE A 25 -0.89 4.26 2.23
C PHE A 25 0.25 3.25 2.33
N ASP A 26 1.33 3.61 3.04
CA ASP A 26 2.51 2.76 3.19
C ASP A 26 2.19 1.49 3.97
N ASP A 27 1.40 1.59 5.05
CA ASP A 27 0.92 0.43 5.81
C ASP A 27 0.04 -0.51 4.98
N ILE A 28 -0.88 0.02 4.16
CA ILE A 28 -1.66 -0.79 3.22
C ILE A 28 -0.73 -1.51 2.25
N CYS A 29 0.22 -0.79 1.67
CA CYS A 29 1.14 -1.34 0.67
C CYS A 29 2.04 -2.44 1.25
N SER A 30 2.53 -2.30 2.48
CA SER A 30 3.41 -3.32 3.10
C SER A 30 2.68 -4.64 3.38
N ARG A 31 1.35 -4.63 3.51
CA ARG A 31 0.57 -5.86 3.70
C ARG A 31 0.37 -6.69 2.44
N THR A 32 0.76 -6.18 1.27
CA THR A 32 0.63 -6.91 0.00
C THR A 32 1.48 -8.17 -0.06
N GLU A 33 2.66 -8.18 0.56
CA GLU A 33 3.57 -9.34 0.58
C GLU A 33 2.97 -10.54 1.33
N GLN A 34 2.14 -10.27 2.33
CA GLN A 34 1.51 -11.29 3.19
C GLN A 34 0.05 -11.54 2.81
N ALA A 35 -0.45 -10.96 1.71
CA ALA A 35 -1.87 -10.93 1.38
C ALA A 35 -2.53 -12.32 1.32
N MET A 36 -1.77 -13.35 0.95
CA MET A 36 -2.27 -14.73 0.85
C MET A 36 -2.37 -15.45 2.21
N ASP A 37 -1.71 -14.93 3.24
CA ASP A 37 -1.69 -15.48 4.59
C ASP A 37 -2.70 -14.77 5.52
N LEU A 38 -3.31 -13.68 5.05
CA LEU A 38 -4.29 -12.91 5.81
C LEU A 38 -5.65 -13.62 5.88
N SER A 39 -6.37 -13.38 6.98
CA SER A 39 -7.75 -13.83 7.13
C SER A 39 -8.72 -13.06 6.21
N LYS A 40 -9.91 -13.61 5.98
CA LYS A 40 -10.97 -12.97 5.19
C LYS A 40 -11.34 -11.60 5.77
N GLU A 41 -11.41 -11.50 7.09
CA GLU A 41 -11.77 -10.29 7.82
C GLU A 41 -10.70 -9.21 7.63
N GLU A 42 -9.42 -9.57 7.74
CA GLU A 42 -8.32 -8.62 7.52
C GLU A 42 -8.24 -8.12 6.08
N LEU A 43 -8.50 -8.99 5.10
CA LEU A 43 -8.55 -8.61 3.69
C LEU A 43 -9.70 -7.65 3.41
N ARG A 44 -10.88 -7.89 3.99
CA ARG A 44 -12.02 -6.96 3.89
C ARG A 44 -11.67 -5.59 4.48
N VAL A 45 -11.09 -5.58 5.68
CA VAL A 45 -10.64 -4.32 6.32
C VAL A 45 -9.62 -3.60 5.44
N LEU A 46 -8.69 -4.30 4.80
CA LEU A 46 -7.72 -3.66 3.91
C LEU A 46 -8.36 -3.07 2.66
N ILE A 47 -9.34 -3.75 2.06
CA ILE A 47 -10.09 -3.23 0.91
C ILE A 47 -10.86 -1.95 1.30
N GLU A 48 -11.54 -1.95 2.45
CA GLU A 48 -12.24 -0.78 2.96
C GLU A 48 -11.29 0.39 3.24
N ARG A 49 -10.11 0.11 3.81
CA ARG A 49 -9.06 1.12 4.03
C ARG A 49 -8.58 1.72 2.71
N CYS A 50 -8.39 0.91 1.68
CA CYS A 50 -8.09 1.41 0.33
C CYS A 50 -9.18 2.36 -0.17
N ASP A 51 -10.45 1.96 -0.04
CA ASP A 51 -11.59 2.77 -0.52
C ASP A 51 -11.73 4.09 0.26
N ARG A 52 -11.45 4.10 1.56
CA ARG A 52 -11.44 5.30 2.41
C ARG A 52 -10.27 6.24 2.09
N LEU A 53 -9.13 5.69 1.71
CA LEU A 53 -7.92 6.47 1.42
C LEU A 53 -7.98 7.18 0.06
N LYS A 54 -8.66 6.57 -0.91
CA LYS A 54 -8.85 7.09 -2.27
C LYS A 54 -9.23 8.59 -2.35
N PRO A 55 -10.28 9.08 -1.66
CA PRO A 55 -10.65 10.51 -1.72
C PRO A 55 -9.59 11.46 -1.14
N GLY A 56 -8.72 10.98 -0.25
CA GLY A 56 -7.57 11.76 0.23
C GLY A 56 -6.52 11.96 -0.85
N ILE A 57 -6.22 10.90 -1.60
CA ILE A 57 -5.26 10.92 -2.71
C ILE A 57 -5.81 11.70 -3.92
N GLU A 58 -7.11 11.68 -4.15
CA GLU A 58 -7.75 12.44 -5.25
C GLU A 58 -7.60 13.96 -5.13
N LYS A 59 -7.30 14.47 -3.92
CA LYS A 59 -7.05 15.89 -3.64
C LYS A 59 -5.60 16.32 -3.90
N LEU A 60 -4.71 15.39 -4.23
CA LEU A 60 -3.32 15.69 -4.55
C LEU A 60 -3.18 16.28 -5.95
N GLU A 61 -2.02 16.89 -6.21
CA GLU A 61 -1.62 17.36 -7.53
C GLU A 61 -1.60 16.21 -8.55
N GLU A 62 -1.91 16.52 -9.81
CA GLU A 62 -2.20 15.54 -10.88
C GLU A 62 -1.10 14.48 -11.05
N THR A 63 0.16 14.84 -10.89
CA THR A 63 1.30 13.92 -10.99
C THR A 63 1.34 12.94 -9.83
N GLU A 64 1.22 13.41 -8.59
CA GLU A 64 1.24 12.56 -7.40
C GLU A 64 -0.01 11.68 -7.34
N LYS A 65 -1.18 12.27 -7.56
CA LYS A 65 -2.47 11.59 -7.62
C LYS A 65 -2.43 10.35 -8.51
N LYS A 66 -1.90 10.46 -9.74
CA LYS A 66 -1.82 9.32 -10.67
C LYS A 66 -0.98 8.17 -10.14
N VAL A 67 0.17 8.47 -9.54
CA VAL A 67 1.09 7.46 -9.01
C VAL A 67 0.45 6.73 -7.83
N TYR A 68 -0.04 7.48 -6.85
CA TYR A 68 -0.62 6.91 -5.64
C TYR A 68 -1.94 6.17 -5.91
N LEU A 69 -2.84 6.71 -6.75
CA LEU A 69 -4.07 6.01 -7.11
C LEU A 69 -3.80 4.70 -7.84
N ARG A 70 -2.84 4.68 -8.78
CA ARG A 70 -2.49 3.44 -9.50
C ARG A 70 -2.00 2.38 -8.54
N ARG A 71 -1.09 2.72 -7.62
CA ARG A 71 -0.54 1.78 -6.64
C ARG A 71 -1.60 1.34 -5.62
N LEU A 72 -2.46 2.24 -5.15
CA LEU A 72 -3.57 1.90 -4.26
C LEU A 72 -4.54 0.91 -4.92
N GLN A 73 -4.87 1.14 -6.19
CA GLN A 73 -5.75 0.24 -6.96
C GLN A 73 -5.14 -1.16 -7.10
N LEU A 74 -3.83 -1.26 -7.35
CA LEU A 74 -3.12 -2.53 -7.41
C LEU A 74 -3.22 -3.28 -6.07
N CYS A 75 -2.97 -2.60 -4.95
CA CYS A 75 -3.07 -3.18 -3.61
C CYS A 75 -4.49 -3.69 -3.34
N ARG A 76 -5.51 -2.85 -3.60
CA ARG A 76 -6.92 -3.22 -3.45
C ARG A 76 -7.29 -4.45 -4.28
N ASN A 77 -6.85 -4.51 -5.53
CA ASN A 77 -7.14 -5.63 -6.43
C ASN A 77 -6.50 -6.93 -5.93
N LEU A 78 -5.26 -6.86 -5.41
CA LEU A 78 -4.60 -8.02 -4.82
C LEU A 78 -5.37 -8.55 -3.60
N PHE A 79 -5.79 -7.67 -2.68
CA PHE A 79 -6.57 -8.09 -1.52
C PHE A 79 -7.94 -8.67 -1.90
N ALA A 80 -8.60 -8.10 -2.91
CA ALA A 80 -9.84 -8.63 -3.44
C ALA A 80 -9.65 -10.02 -4.04
N PHE A 81 -8.57 -10.22 -4.80
CA PHE A 81 -8.23 -11.52 -5.36
C PHE A 81 -7.91 -12.58 -4.28
N ALA A 82 -7.14 -12.20 -3.25
CA ALA A 82 -6.86 -13.08 -2.11
C ALA A 82 -8.16 -13.46 -1.35
N LEU A 83 -9.05 -12.49 -1.14
CA LEU A 83 -10.34 -12.71 -0.46
C LEU A 83 -11.25 -13.66 -1.26
N ASP A 84 -11.29 -13.50 -2.58
CA ASP A 84 -12.03 -14.37 -3.49
C ASP A 84 -11.47 -15.81 -3.44
N SER A 85 -10.14 -15.95 -3.49
CA SER A 85 -9.45 -17.24 -3.40
C SER A 85 -9.74 -18.00 -2.10
N LEU A 86 -10.01 -17.29 -0.99
CA LEU A 86 -10.43 -17.88 0.27
C LEU A 86 -11.93 -18.19 0.32
N SER A 87 -12.76 -17.50 -0.46
CA SER A 87 -14.21 -17.66 -0.50
C SER A 87 -14.65 -18.78 -1.44
N ASN A 88 -13.85 -19.06 -2.46
CA ASN A 88 -14.06 -20.13 -3.44
C ASN A 88 -13.33 -21.44 -3.09
N LYS A 89 -12.77 -21.54 -1.88
CA LYS A 89 -12.29 -22.79 -1.26
C LYS A 89 -13.37 -23.37 -0.36
#